data_AF-A0A7J2LW57-F1
#
_entry.id   AF-A0A7J2LW57-F1
#
_cell.length_a   1.000
_cell.length_b   1.000
_cell.length_c   1.000
_cell.angle_alpha   90.00
_cell.angle_beta   90.00
_cell.angle_gamma   90.00
#
_symmetry.space_group_name_H-M   'P 1'
#
loop_
_entity.id
_entity.type
_entity.pdbx_description
1 polymer ?
#
loop_
_entity_poly.entity_id
_entity_poly.type
_entity_poly.pdbx_seq_one_letter_code
_entity_poly.pdbx_strand_id
1 'polypeptide(L)' 'MEVKGIIPAMATPMSDSEDIDEAGTRELINYLIDSGVHGIFICGSQGECYALT' A
#
# COMPACT_ATOMS: atom_id res chain seq x y z
N MET A 1 -20.10 -9.52 -6.37
CA MET A 1 -18.86 -9.38 -7.17
C MET A 1 -17.79 -10.20 -6.50
N GLU A 2 -16.93 -10.85 -7.28
CA GLU A 2 -15.79 -11.64 -6.79
C GLU A 2 -14.51 -10.82 -6.94
N VAL A 3 -13.69 -10.77 -5.89
CA VAL A 3 -12.39 -10.07 -5.90
C VAL A 3 -11.35 -11.01 -6.50
N LYS A 4 -10.78 -10.65 -7.65
CA LYS A 4 -9.83 -11.48 -8.38
C LYS A 4 -8.85 -10.65 -9.22
N GLY A 5 -7.69 -11.23 -9.51
CA GLY A 5 -6.62 -10.60 -10.29
C GLY A 5 -5.37 -10.35 -9.46
N ILE A 6 -4.54 -9.41 -9.91
CA ILE A 6 -3.32 -9.01 -9.21
C ILE A 6 -3.68 -7.97 -8.15
N ILE A 7 -3.49 -8.32 -6.87
CA ILE A 7 -3.83 -7.47 -5.72
C ILE A 7 -2.61 -7.44 -4.79
N PRO A 8 -1.68 -6.51 -5.00
CA PRO A 8 -0.46 -6.45 -4.21
C PRO A 8 -0.77 -6.14 -2.74
N ALA A 9 -0.09 -6.84 -1.84
CA ALA A 9 0.02 -6.43 -0.44
C ALA A 9 1.02 -5.28 -0.38
N MET A 10 0.51 -4.06 -0.26
CA MET A 10 1.30 -2.83 -0.34
C MET A 10 2.04 -2.61 0.98
N ALA A 11 3.29 -2.15 0.89
CA ALA A 11 4.02 -1.60 2.04
C ALA A 11 3.34 -0.31 2.52
N THR A 12 3.63 0.10 3.76
CA THR A 12 3.23 1.42 4.28
C THR A 12 4.48 2.31 4.29
N PRO A 13 4.65 3.22 3.33
CA PRO A 13 5.77 4.15 3.33
C PRO A 13 5.81 4.98 4.62
N MET A 14 6.98 5.01 5.26
CA MET A 14 7.24 5.75 6.48
C MET A 14 8.31 6.79 6.20
N SER A 15 8.17 7.96 6.80
CA SER A 15 9.18 9.01 6.82
C SER A 15 10.30 8.66 7.80
N ASP A 16 11.41 9.42 7.76
CA ASP A 16 12.51 9.27 8.71
C ASP A 16 12.09 9.50 10.18
N SER A 17 10.97 10.20 10.43
CA SER A 17 10.39 10.39 11.76
C SER A 17 9.43 9.28 12.19
N GLU A 18 9.34 8.19 11.42
CA GLU A 18 8.41 7.07 11.65
C GLU A 18 6.93 7.48 11.62
N ASP A 19 6.62 8.64 11.01
CA ASP A 19 5.26 8.99 10.60
C ASP A 19 4.97 8.45 9.21
N ILE A 20 3.69 8.23 8.89
CA ILE A 20 3.27 7.84 7.52
C ILE A 20 3.76 8.89 6.52
N ASP A 21 4.52 8.45 5.51
CA ASP A 21 4.88 9.28 4.38
C ASP A 21 3.72 9.35 3.38
N GLU A 22 2.93 10.42 3.47
CA GLU A 22 1.78 10.64 2.58
C GLU A 22 2.20 10.75 1.11
N ALA A 23 3.33 11.40 0.83
CA ALA A 23 3.80 11.63 -0.54
C ALA A 23 4.26 10.33 -1.18
N GLY A 24 5.10 9.56 -0.49
CA GLY A 24 5.54 8.23 -0.92
C GLY A 24 4.39 7.24 -1.04
N THR A 25 3.41 7.29 -0.12
CA THR A 25 2.19 6.48 -0.21
C THR A 25 1.41 6.79 -1.48
N ARG A 26 1.24 8.07 -1.82
CA ARG A 26 0.54 8.51 -3.04
C ARG A 26 1.28 8.08 -4.30
N GLU A 27 2.60 8.21 -4.32
CA GLU A 27 3.43 7.76 -5.45
C GLU A 27 3.30 6.25 -5.67
N LEU A 28 3.42 5.45 -4.61
CA LEU A 28 3.31 3.99 -4.69
C LEU A 28 1.92 3.55 -5.16
N ILE A 29 0.85 4.15 -4.63
CA ILE A 29 -0.51 3.87 -5.07
C ILE A 29 -0.67 4.17 -6.56
N ASN A 30 -0.23 5.33 -7.03
CA ASN A 30 -0.33 5.70 -8.44
C ASN A 30 0.47 4.75 -9.34
N TYR A 31 1.71 4.40 -8.94
CA TYR A 31 2.52 3.43 -9.66
C TYR A 31 1.81 2.07 -9.81
N LEU A 32 1.18 1.58 -8.75
CA LEU A 32 0.43 0.31 -8.80
C LEU A 32 -0.80 0.41 -9.69
N ILE A 33 -1.55 1.51 -9.61
CA ILE A 33 -2.72 1.78 -10.46
C ILE A 33 -2.30 1.84 -11.93
N ASP A 34 -1.27 2.60 -12.25
CA ASP A 34 -0.73 2.76 -13.61
C ASP A 34 -0.18 1.44 -14.17
N SER A 35 0.24 0.53 -13.28
CA SER A 35 0.66 -0.84 -13.64
C SER A 35 -0.52 -1.79 -13.92
N GLY A 36 -1.77 -1.35 -13.78
CA GLY A 36 -2.96 -2.13 -14.11
C GLY A 36 -3.33 -3.21 -13.09
N VAL A 37 -2.99 -3.01 -11.81
CA VAL A 37 -3.43 -3.94 -10.76
C VAL A 37 -4.95 -3.93 -10.59
N HIS A 38 -5.52 -5.04 -10.13
CA HIS A 38 -6.97 -5.22 -10.02
C HIS A 38 -7.51 -4.74 -8.66
N GLY A 39 -6.60 -4.45 -7.73
CA GLY A 39 -6.87 -3.91 -6.41
C GLY A 39 -5.56 -3.68 -5.66
N ILE A 40 -5.66 -3.04 -4.51
CA ILE A 40 -4.53 -2.82 -3.59
C ILE A 40 -4.96 -3.32 -2.22
N PHE A 41 -4.15 -4.19 -1.62
CA PHE A 41 -4.38 -4.67 -0.25
C PHE A 41 -3.50 -3.87 0.71
N ILE A 42 -4.14 -3.02 1.51
CA ILE A 42 -3.51 -2.12 2.47
C ILE A 42 -3.56 -2.67 3.90
N CYS A 43 -2.63 -2.25 4.76
CA CYS A 43 -2.56 -2.66 6.17
C CYS A 43 -2.57 -4.19 6.38
N GLY A 44 -1.97 -4.94 5.46
CA GLY A 44 -1.65 -6.35 5.66
C GLY A 44 -0.36 -6.54 6.45
N SER A 45 0.11 -7.79 6.57
CA SER A 45 1.42 -8.07 7.20
C SER A 45 2.58 -7.35 6.50
N GLN A 46 2.52 -7.23 5.16
CA GLN A 46 3.49 -6.44 4.39
C GLN A 46 3.36 -4.93 4.59
N GLY A 47 2.20 -4.45 5.02
CA GLY A 47 1.98 -3.06 5.39
C GLY A 47 2.27 -2.78 6.87
N GLU A 48 2.90 -3.73 7.57
CA GLU A 48 3.36 -3.59 8.96
C GLU A 48 2.23 -3.23 9.95
N CYS A 49 1.01 -3.71 9.70
CA CYS A 49 -0.18 -3.30 10.46
C CYS A 49 -0.12 -3.55 11.97
N TYR A 50 0.73 -4.46 12.43
CA TYR A 50 0.92 -4.72 13.86
C TYR A 50 1.63 -3.56 14.59
N ALA A 51 2.30 -2.67 13.86
CA ALA A 51 3.08 -1.55 14.39
C ALA A 51 2.37 -0.19 14.24
N LEU A 52 1.20 -0.14 13.58
CA LEU A 52 0.43 1.08 13.33
C LEU A 52 -0.62 1.31 14.42
N THR A 53 -0.94 2.58 14.72
CA THR A 53 -1.94 3.00 15.72
C THR A 53 -2.94 4.01 15.16
#